data_AF-A0A932KXZ5-F1
#
_entry.id   AF-A0A932KXZ5-F1
#
_cell.length_a   1.000
_cell.length_b   1.000
_cell.length_c   1.000
_cell.angle_alpha   90.00
_cell.angle_beta   90.00
_cell.angle_gamma   90.00
#
_symmetry.space_group_name_H-M   'P 1'
#
loop_
_entity.id
_entity.type
_entity.pdbx_description
1 polymer ?
#
loop_
_entity_poly.entity_id
_entity_poly.type
_entity_poly.pdbx_seq_one_letter_code
_entity_poly.pdbx_strand_id
1 'polypeptide(L)'
;MGNILRLISTFGNSAWEFLFNNEDSNPFFSSDYPIAIEKSSDPRTMNKIFPLSPKMAIRIIPDTSLRSGNSDLSFSKFRYLRKSLKDTEASKINKMIVQCAEDLVFFSEKWDWTAEFIAKNRNFRIEPSTQKIPRANGYFNYSTQSIAEIVRD
;
A
#
# COMPACT_ATOMS: atom_id res chain seq x y z
N MET A 1 -16.40 -10.77 -9.01
CA MET A 1 -16.33 -9.44 -9.64
C MET A 1 -16.65 -8.38 -8.58
N GLY A 2 -15.76 -7.40 -8.35
CA GLY A 2 -15.98 -6.37 -7.35
C GLY A 2 -16.94 -5.29 -7.85
N ASN A 3 -18.03 -5.04 -7.12
CA ASN A 3 -18.88 -3.88 -7.35
C ASN A 3 -18.12 -2.63 -6.88
N ILE A 4 -17.86 -1.67 -7.77
CA ILE A 4 -17.13 -0.43 -7.48
C ILE A 4 -17.73 0.34 -6.30
N LEU A 5 -19.06 0.36 -6.16
CA LEU A 5 -19.76 1.01 -5.04
C LEU A 5 -19.40 0.34 -3.70
N ARG A 6 -19.21 -0.98 -3.71
CA ARG A 6 -18.82 -1.72 -2.51
C ARG A 6 -17.38 -1.44 -2.13
N LEU A 7 -16.49 -1.27 -3.10
CA LEU A 7 -15.10 -0.86 -2.86
C LEU A 7 -15.05 0.55 -2.28
N ILE A 8 -15.77 1.50 -2.88
CA ILE A 8 -15.89 2.88 -2.39
C ILE A 8 -16.40 2.88 -0.95
N SER A 9 -17.51 2.18 -0.68
CA SER A 9 -18.07 2.08 0.66
C SER A 9 -17.07 1.46 1.65
N THR A 10 -16.38 0.38 1.27
CA THR A 10 -15.41 -0.30 2.15
C THR A 10 -14.24 0.63 2.49
N PHE A 11 -13.59 1.23 1.49
CA PHE A 11 -12.41 2.08 1.72
C PHE A 11 -12.79 3.40 2.38
N GLY A 12 -13.90 4.03 1.98
CA GLY A 12 -14.37 5.29 2.57
C GLY A 12 -14.81 5.15 4.03
N ASN A 13 -15.26 3.97 4.46
CA ASN A 13 -15.59 3.69 5.86
C ASN A 13 -14.45 3.04 6.66
N SER A 14 -13.31 2.77 6.03
CA SER A 14 -12.14 2.20 6.70
C SER A 14 -11.36 3.27 7.49
N ALA A 15 -10.39 2.83 8.30
CA ALA A 15 -9.50 3.76 8.99
C ALA A 15 -8.46 4.34 8.01
N TRP A 16 -8.26 5.65 8.08
CA TRP A 16 -7.26 6.36 7.30
C TRP A 16 -6.18 6.94 8.21
N GLU A 17 -4.92 6.88 7.80
CA GLU A 17 -3.84 7.61 8.45
C GLU A 17 -3.27 8.64 7.48
N PHE A 18 -3.25 9.90 7.90
CA PHE A 18 -2.55 10.98 7.23
C PHE A 18 -1.13 11.01 7.75
N LEU A 19 -0.18 10.59 6.91
CA LEU A 19 1.22 10.44 7.22
C LEU A 19 1.96 11.71 6.80
N PHE A 20 2.60 12.37 7.77
CA PHE A 20 3.38 13.58 7.54
C PHE A 20 4.87 13.24 7.70
N ASN A 21 5.63 13.51 6.66
CA ASN A 21 7.08 13.40 6.67
C ASN A 21 7.69 14.79 6.88
N ASN A 22 8.29 14.99 8.05
CA ASN A 22 8.90 16.26 8.43
C ASN A 22 10.39 16.34 8.06
N GLU A 23 10.95 15.27 7.50
CA GLU A 23 12.35 15.19 7.12
C GLU A 23 12.53 15.55 5.64
N ASP A 24 13.26 16.63 5.38
CA ASP A 24 13.48 17.13 4.01
C ASP A 24 14.46 16.27 3.21
N SER A 25 15.37 15.57 3.89
CA SER A 25 16.41 14.74 3.26
C SER A 25 15.92 13.40 2.73
N ASN A 26 14.68 13.01 3.08
CA ASN A 26 14.08 11.74 2.69
C ASN A 26 12.62 11.92 2.24
N PRO A 27 12.37 12.72 1.19
CA PRO A 27 11.02 12.98 0.72
C PRO A 27 10.36 11.71 0.19
N PHE A 28 9.02 11.64 0.24
CA PHE A 28 8.29 10.58 -0.41
C PHE A 28 8.49 10.61 -1.93
N PHE A 29 8.68 9.43 -2.51
CA PHE A 29 8.62 9.20 -3.94
C PHE A 29 7.17 9.04 -4.42
N SER A 30 7.02 8.91 -5.73
CA SER A 30 5.83 8.34 -6.38
C SER A 30 6.29 7.43 -7.52
N SER A 31 5.36 6.79 -8.22
CA SER A 31 5.64 5.87 -9.32
C SER A 31 4.48 5.82 -10.31
N ASP A 32 4.74 5.19 -11.46
CA ASP A 32 3.71 4.84 -12.45
C ASP A 32 2.61 3.92 -11.91
N TYR A 33 2.90 3.16 -10.86
CA TYR A 33 1.91 2.52 -10.00
C TYR A 33 1.74 3.35 -8.71
N PRO A 34 0.74 4.25 -8.61
CA PRO A 34 0.69 5.31 -7.59
C PRO A 34 0.22 4.84 -6.20
N ILE A 35 0.38 3.54 -5.90
CA ILE A 35 -0.09 2.91 -4.66
C ILE A 35 0.99 1.97 -4.14
N ALA A 36 1.54 2.26 -2.96
CA ALA A 36 2.35 1.27 -2.24
C ALA A 36 1.44 0.32 -1.44
N ILE A 37 1.69 -0.99 -1.53
CA ILE A 37 0.99 -2.01 -0.73
C ILE A 37 1.79 -2.36 0.52
N GLU A 38 1.15 -2.31 1.68
CA GLU A 38 1.74 -2.66 2.96
C GLU A 38 0.97 -3.84 3.57
N LYS A 39 1.70 -4.83 4.10
CA LYS A 39 1.09 -5.98 4.78
C LYS A 39 0.29 -5.50 5.99
N SER A 40 -0.98 -5.91 6.04
CA SER A 40 -1.85 -5.63 7.19
C SER A 40 -1.81 -6.78 8.20
N SER A 41 -2.36 -6.56 9.40
CA SER A 41 -2.55 -7.61 10.40
C SER A 41 -3.57 -8.67 9.94
N ASP A 42 -4.55 -8.30 9.11
CA ASP A 42 -5.44 -9.24 8.43
C ASP A 42 -4.80 -9.69 7.11
N PRO A 43 -4.39 -10.95 6.96
CA PRO A 43 -3.70 -11.43 5.75
C PRO A 43 -4.57 -11.40 4.49
N ARG A 44 -5.89 -11.16 4.63
CA ARG A 44 -6.84 -11.05 3.52
C ARG A 44 -6.85 -9.64 2.89
N THR A 45 -6.23 -8.65 3.54
CA THR A 45 -6.13 -7.27 3.05
C THR A 45 -4.72 -6.73 3.16
N MET A 46 -4.47 -5.71 2.35
CA MET A 46 -3.26 -4.92 2.42
C MET A 46 -3.66 -3.47 2.65
N ASN A 47 -2.86 -2.80 3.46
CA ASN A 47 -2.92 -1.35 3.56
C ASN A 47 -2.50 -0.76 2.22
N LYS A 48 -3.15 0.32 1.83
CA LYS A 48 -2.84 1.05 0.59
C LYS A 48 -2.29 2.42 0.97
N ILE A 49 -1.07 2.71 0.54
CA ILE A 49 -0.38 3.97 0.81
C ILE A 49 -0.31 4.78 -0.48
N PHE A 50 -0.85 5.99 -0.44
CA PHE A 50 -0.90 6.94 -1.55
C PHE A 50 -0.01 8.13 -1.22
N PRO A 51 1.19 8.23 -1.82
CA PRO A 51 1.98 9.46 -1.72
C PRO A 51 1.21 10.59 -2.43
N LEU A 52 0.96 11.69 -1.73
CA LEU A 52 0.26 12.87 -2.26
C LEU A 52 1.23 13.99 -2.59
N SER A 53 2.31 14.09 -1.81
CA SER A 53 3.40 15.05 -2.00
C SER A 53 4.68 14.50 -1.37
N PRO A 54 5.85 15.14 -1.61
CA PRO A 54 7.10 14.78 -0.94
C PRO A 54 7.01 14.70 0.60
N LYS A 55 6.05 15.40 1.21
CA LYS A 55 5.89 15.48 2.68
C LYS A 55 4.64 14.80 3.23
N MET A 56 3.78 14.25 2.37
CA MET A 56 2.49 13.76 2.80
C MET A 56 2.04 12.52 2.03
N ALA A 57 1.53 11.53 2.75
CA ALA A 57 0.89 10.35 2.19
C ALA A 57 -0.39 10.00 2.98
N ILE A 58 -1.28 9.23 2.36
CA ILE A 58 -2.44 8.63 3.03
C ILE A 58 -2.26 7.12 3.07
N ARG A 59 -2.43 6.51 4.23
CA ARG A 59 -2.56 5.05 4.38
C ARG A 59 -4.02 4.71 4.66
N ILE A 60 -4.63 3.91 3.79
CA ILE A 60 -5.96 3.32 4.04
C ILE A 60 -5.74 1.92 4.60
N ILE A 61 -6.36 1.62 5.75
CA ILE A 61 -6.29 0.34 6.45
C ILE A 61 -7.65 -0.36 6.27
N PRO A 62 -7.80 -1.25 5.26
CA PRO A 62 -9.11 -1.75 4.87
C PRO A 62 -9.68 -2.71 5.92
N ASP A 63 -10.92 -2.46 6.32
CA ASP A 63 -11.64 -3.32 7.25
C ASP A 63 -12.53 -4.31 6.49
N THR A 64 -12.15 -5.59 6.52
CA THR A 64 -12.88 -6.65 5.82
C THR A 64 -14.28 -6.89 6.37
N SER A 65 -14.55 -6.53 7.63
CA SER A 65 -15.88 -6.67 8.24
C SER A 65 -16.90 -5.72 7.60
N LEU A 66 -16.45 -4.61 7.02
CA LEU A 66 -17.30 -3.65 6.32
C LEU A 66 -17.80 -4.17 4.97
N ARG A 67 -17.22 -5.28 4.47
CA ARG A 67 -17.70 -5.88 3.23
C ARG A 67 -19.06 -6.55 3.44
N SER A 68 -19.38 -7.08 4.61
CA SER A 68 -20.69 -7.70 4.87
C SER A 68 -21.76 -6.64 5.12
N GLY A 69 -22.78 -6.57 4.26
CA GLY A 69 -23.90 -5.64 4.38
C GLY A 69 -24.14 -4.80 3.12
N ASN A 70 -25.08 -3.86 3.23
CA ASN A 70 -25.36 -2.88 2.20
C ASN A 70 -24.22 -1.85 2.12
N SER A 71 -23.96 -1.33 0.92
CA SER A 71 -22.95 -0.30 0.73
C SER A 71 -23.40 1.01 1.38
N ASP A 72 -22.67 1.46 2.39
CA ASP A 72 -22.82 2.79 2.97
C ASP A 72 -21.94 3.79 2.22
N LEU A 73 -22.57 4.68 1.45
CA LEU A 73 -21.92 5.78 0.73
C LEU A 73 -22.03 7.13 1.45
N SER A 74 -22.64 7.16 2.64
CA SER A 74 -22.60 8.32 3.54
C SER A 74 -21.33 8.37 4.38
N PHE A 75 -20.55 7.27 4.36
CA PHE A 75 -19.28 7.11 5.07
C PHE A 75 -19.40 7.31 6.59
N SER A 76 -20.50 6.82 7.18
CA SER A 76 -20.82 7.01 8.60
C SER A 76 -19.78 6.45 9.59
N LYS A 77 -18.94 5.52 9.14
CA LYS A 77 -17.88 4.87 9.94
C LYS A 77 -16.48 5.37 9.62
N PHE A 78 -16.34 6.36 8.73
CA PHE A 78 -15.07 6.97 8.40
C PHE A 78 -14.37 7.47 9.67
N ARG A 79 -13.09 7.15 9.77
CA ARG A 79 -12.22 7.61 10.87
C ARG A 79 -10.83 7.86 10.34
N TYR A 80 -10.17 8.88 10.87
CA TYR A 80 -8.80 9.18 10.50
C TYR A 80 -7.92 9.52 11.70
N LEU A 81 -6.62 9.33 11.51
CA LEU A 81 -5.57 9.75 12.42
C LEU A 81 -4.51 10.55 11.66
N ARG A 82 -3.83 11.45 12.35
CA ARG A 82 -2.65 12.16 11.82
C ARG A 82 -1.41 11.59 12.50
N LYS A 83 -0.39 11.25 11.71
CA LYS A 83 0.84 10.65 12.21
C LYS A 83 2.05 11.37 11.62
N SER A 84 2.91 11.90 12.50
CA SER A 84 4.25 12.31 12.11
C SER A 84 5.12 11.07 12.00
N LEU A 85 5.78 10.89 10.84
CA LEU A 85 6.68 9.77 10.62
C LEU A 85 8.08 10.08 11.13
N LYS A 86 8.77 9.01 11.53
CA LYS A 86 10.23 9.01 11.65
C LYS A 86 10.84 8.79 10.27
N ASP A 87 12.08 9.23 10.08
CA ASP A 87 12.86 9.01 8.86
C ASP A 87 12.88 7.52 8.40
N THR A 88 13.04 6.60 9.36
CA THR A 88 13.01 5.16 9.07
C THR A 88 11.66 4.65 8.56
N GLU A 89 10.54 5.28 8.95
CA GLU A 89 9.21 4.94 8.44
C GLU A 89 9.01 5.51 7.03
N ALA A 90 9.48 6.73 6.76
CA ALA A 90 9.47 7.32 5.42
C ALA A 90 10.30 6.47 4.45
N SER A 91 11.51 6.06 4.85
CA SER A 91 12.37 5.13 4.09
C SER A 91 11.68 3.82 3.75
N LYS A 92 10.92 3.23 4.68
CA LYS A 92 10.15 2.00 4.43
C LYS A 92 9.06 2.21 3.39
N ILE A 93 8.38 3.35 3.42
CA ILE A 93 7.36 3.70 2.43
C ILE A 93 8.00 3.91 1.06
N ASN A 94 9.11 4.66 0.97
CA ASN A 94 9.86 4.83 -0.27
C ASN A 94 10.33 3.50 -0.85
N LYS A 95 10.77 2.58 0.00
CA LYS A 95 11.11 1.22 -0.42
C LYS A 95 9.90 0.55 -1.06
N MET A 96 8.75 0.56 -0.38
CA MET A 96 7.53 -0.05 -0.93
C MET A 96 7.09 0.60 -2.24
N ILE A 97 7.20 1.93 -2.39
CA ILE A 97 6.89 2.64 -3.63
C ILE A 97 7.77 2.10 -4.77
N VAL A 98 9.09 2.07 -4.59
CA VAL A 98 10.01 1.55 -5.63
C VAL A 98 9.71 0.08 -5.97
N GLN A 99 9.41 -0.74 -4.96
CA GLN A 99 9.09 -2.15 -5.16
C GLN A 99 7.71 -2.39 -5.80
N CYS A 100 6.82 -1.40 -5.76
CA CYS A 100 5.52 -1.44 -6.41
C CYS A 100 5.54 -0.85 -7.83
N ALA A 101 6.53 -0.02 -8.16
CA ALA A 101 6.68 0.60 -9.47
C ALA A 101 6.82 -0.45 -10.57
N GLU A 102 6.17 -0.20 -11.71
CA GLU A 102 6.29 -1.07 -12.89
C GLU A 102 7.60 -0.76 -13.63
N ASP A 103 7.83 0.50 -13.96
CA ASP A 103 9.01 0.97 -14.70
C ASP A 103 9.59 2.28 -14.16
N LEU A 104 8.73 3.21 -13.70
CA LEU A 104 9.11 4.58 -13.39
C LEU A 104 8.91 4.93 -11.90
N VAL A 105 9.92 5.62 -11.34
CA VAL A 105 9.87 6.24 -10.01
C VAL A 105 10.08 7.74 -10.18
N PHE A 106 9.19 8.54 -9.58
CA PHE A 106 9.22 10.00 -9.60
C PHE A 106 9.64 10.53 -8.23
N PHE A 107 10.47 11.57 -8.22
CA PHE A 107 10.91 12.26 -7.02
C PHE A 107 11.12 13.74 -7.33
N SER A 108 10.86 14.62 -6.35
CA SER A 108 10.93 16.08 -6.56
C SER A 108 12.36 16.59 -6.69
N GLU A 109 13.29 15.99 -5.96
CA GLU A 109 14.69 16.41 -5.87
C GLU A 109 15.61 15.20 -5.97
N LYS A 110 16.72 15.36 -6.69
CA LYS A 110 17.73 14.30 -6.84
C LYS A 110 18.70 14.37 -5.67
N TRP A 111 18.62 13.38 -4.77
CA TRP A 111 19.58 13.19 -3.69
C TRP A 111 20.63 12.14 -4.09
N ASP A 112 21.83 12.23 -3.52
CA ASP A 112 22.95 11.32 -3.86
C ASP A 112 22.59 9.84 -3.62
N TRP A 113 21.78 9.57 -2.59
CA TRP A 113 21.36 8.22 -2.23
C TRP A 113 20.26 7.64 -3.15
N THR A 114 19.53 8.48 -3.90
CA THR A 114 18.30 8.08 -4.61
C THR A 114 18.56 6.98 -5.64
N ALA A 115 19.63 7.11 -6.44
CA ALA A 115 19.95 6.15 -7.50
C ALA A 115 20.29 4.76 -6.93
N GLU A 116 21.13 4.70 -5.89
CA GLU A 116 21.47 3.44 -5.22
C GLU A 116 20.27 2.80 -4.53
N PHE A 117 19.43 3.63 -3.92
CA PHE A 117 18.21 3.16 -3.27
C PHE A 117 17.24 2.53 -4.27
N ILE A 118 17.04 3.16 -5.43
CA ILE A 118 16.22 2.60 -6.50
C ILE A 118 16.83 1.30 -7.02
N ALA A 119 18.14 1.28 -7.29
CA ALA A 119 18.85 0.11 -7.80
C ALA A 119 18.70 -1.11 -6.88
N LYS A 120 18.75 -0.92 -5.55
CA LYS A 120 18.56 -1.99 -4.56
C LYS A 120 17.14 -2.56 -4.50
N ASN A 121 16.14 -1.81 -4.95
CA ASN A 121 14.72 -2.16 -4.77
C ASN A 121 13.96 -2.36 -6.10
N ARG A 122 14.60 -2.15 -7.26
CA ARG A 122 13.96 -2.22 -8.59
C ARG A 122 13.57 -3.61 -9.07
N ASN A 123 14.12 -4.67 -8.47
CA ASN A 123 13.87 -6.07 -8.87
C ASN A 123 12.71 -6.69 -8.09
N PHE A 124 11.76 -5.89 -7.64
CA PHE A 124 10.55 -6.36 -6.97
C PHE A 124 9.33 -5.86 -7.71
N ARG A 125 8.26 -6.67 -7.77
CA ARG A 125 6.98 -6.31 -8.38
C ARG A 125 5.81 -6.83 -7.56
N ILE A 126 4.63 -6.30 -7.82
CA ILE A 126 3.39 -6.79 -7.24
C ILE A 126 2.93 -8.02 -8.02
N GLU A 127 3.01 -9.20 -7.39
CA GLU A 127 2.59 -10.46 -7.99
C GLU A 127 1.32 -11.00 -7.30
N PRO A 128 0.39 -11.62 -8.04
CA PRO A 128 -0.68 -12.39 -7.45
C PRO A 128 -0.11 -13.63 -6.75
N SER A 129 -0.49 -13.83 -5.50
CA SER A 129 -0.15 -15.02 -4.71
C SER A 129 -1.43 -15.75 -4.32
N THR A 130 -1.51 -17.05 -4.63
CA THR A 130 -2.59 -17.92 -4.18
C THR A 130 -2.03 -18.94 -3.20
N GLN A 131 -2.59 -19.01 -2.00
CA GLN A 131 -2.23 -20.01 -1.01
C GLN A 131 -3.40 -20.96 -0.73
N LYS A 132 -3.05 -22.23 -0.52
CA LYS A 132 -3.97 -23.30 -0.14
C LYS A 132 -3.80 -23.60 1.34
N ILE A 133 -4.86 -23.36 2.13
CA ILE A 133 -4.89 -23.70 3.55
C ILE A 133 -5.73 -24.97 3.71
N PRO A 134 -5.14 -26.11 4.11
CA PRO A 134 -5.88 -27.34 4.38
C PRO A 134 -6.89 -27.15 5.53
N ARG A 135 -8.08 -27.73 5.38
CA ARG A 135 -9.13 -27.80 6.39
C ARG A 135 -9.65 -29.25 6.44
N ALA A 136 -10.35 -29.60 7.52
CA ALA A 136 -10.84 -30.97 7.75
C ALA A 136 -11.61 -31.58 6.55
N ASN A 137 -12.32 -30.76 5.77
CA ASN A 137 -13.17 -31.22 4.67
C ASN A 137 -12.75 -30.66 3.29
N GLY A 138 -11.50 -30.23 3.12
CA GLY A 138 -10.99 -29.70 1.85
C GLY A 138 -9.93 -28.63 1.99
N TYR A 139 -9.91 -27.67 1.06
CA TYR A 139 -8.93 -26.58 1.05
C TYR A 139 -9.64 -25.23 0.98
N PHE A 140 -9.14 -24.27 1.75
CA PHE A 140 -9.46 -22.87 1.56
C PHE A 140 -8.40 -22.24 0.65
N ASN A 141 -8.80 -21.86 -0.57
CA ASN A 141 -7.97 -21.06 -1.46
C ASN A 141 -8.12 -19.59 -1.08
N TYR A 142 -7.01 -18.91 -0.84
CA TYR A 142 -7.00 -17.46 -0.71
C TYR A 142 -6.01 -16.89 -1.72
N SER A 143 -6.46 -15.86 -2.45
CA SER A 143 -5.64 -15.15 -3.43
C SER A 143 -5.49 -13.69 -2.98
N THR A 144 -4.25 -13.21 -2.97
CA THR A 144 -3.88 -11.82 -2.65
C THR A 144 -2.83 -11.33 -3.64
N GLN A 145 -2.40 -10.08 -3.50
CA GLN A 145 -1.16 -9.62 -4.11
C GLN A 145 -0.08 -9.50 -3.04
N SER A 146 1.18 -9.53 -3.45
CA SER A 146 2.33 -9.30 -2.58
C SER A 146 3.51 -8.79 -3.39
N ILE A 147 4.39 -8.03 -2.74
CA ILE A 147 5.69 -7.69 -3.31
C ILE A 147 6.55 -8.97 -3.36
N ALA A 148 6.98 -9.36 -4.55
CA ALA A 148 7.86 -10.50 -4.80
C ALA A 148 9.09 -10.06 -5.59
N GLU A 149 10.23 -10.70 -5.36
CA GLU A 149 11.44 -10.50 -6.15
C GLU A 149 11.28 -11.14 -7.53
N ILE A 150 11.66 -10.42 -8.56
CA ILE A 150 11.67 -10.91 -9.95
C ILE A 150 13.11 -11.26 -10.34
N VAL A 151 13.32 -12.49 -10.78
CA VAL A 151 14.56 -12.87 -11.46
C VAL A 151 14.44 -12.34 -12.88
N ARG A 152 15.31 -11.41 -13.27
CA ARG A 152 15.41 -10.96 -14.65
C ARG A 152 16.36 -11.92 -15.37
N ASP A 153 15.83 -12.66 -16.34
CA ASP A 153 16.61 -13.46 -17.29
C ASP A 153 17.57 -12.59 -18.12
#